data_AF-A0A1Z4IH57-F1
#
_entry.id   AF-A0A1Z4IH57-F1
#
_cell.length_a   1.000
_cell.length_b   1.000
_cell.length_c   1.000
_cell.angle_alpha   90.00
_cell.angle_beta   90.00
_cell.angle_gamma   90.00
#
_symmetry.space_group_name_H-M   'P 1'
#
loop_
_entity.id
_entity.type
_entity.pdbx_description
1 polymer ?
#
loop_
_entity_poly.entity_id
_entity_poly.type
_entity_poly.pdbx_seq_one_letter_code
_entity_poly.pdbx_strand_id
1 'polypeptide(L)' 'MHLGVSPAPILYKKVTEEALASAIKVMLGDEAMRLKAQELGEKIRNEDGVTNAVEAFHRHLGLIG' A
#
# COMPACT_ATOMS: atom_id res chain seq x y z
N MET A 1 8.14 -2.30 7.91
CA MET A 1 7.01 -1.68 8.63
C MET A 1 5.74 -1.99 7.86
N HIS A 2 4.65 -2.37 8.54
CA HIS A 2 3.34 -2.56 7.88
C HIS A 2 2.59 -1.23 7.92
N LEU A 3 2.06 -0.76 6.78
CA LEU A 3 1.35 0.53 6.70
C LEU A 3 0.01 0.52 7.43
N GLY A 4 -0.51 -0.67 7.78
CA GLY A 4 -1.77 -0.81 8.52
C GLY A 4 -3.00 -0.47 7.69
N VAL A 5 -2.91 -0.59 6.36
CA VAL A 5 -3.99 -0.32 5.39
C VAL A 5 -4.68 -1.60 4.90
N SER A 6 -4.39 -2.73 5.55
CA SER A 6 -4.96 -4.04 5.23
C SER A 6 -4.98 -4.92 6.48
N PRO A 7 -5.88 -5.92 6.54
CA PRO A 7 -5.76 -7.01 7.50
C PRO A 7 -4.47 -7.80 7.25
N ALA A 8 -4.13 -8.69 8.19
CA ALA A 8 -2.99 -9.59 8.02
C ALA A 8 -3.18 -10.47 6.77
N PRO A 9 -2.13 -10.69 5.96
CA PRO A 9 -2.23 -11.55 4.79
C PRO A 9 -2.63 -12.98 5.17
N ILE A 10 -3.56 -13.55 4.41
CA ILE A 10 -3.85 -14.98 4.50
C ILE A 10 -2.80 -15.70 3.65
N LEU A 11 -2.02 -16.59 4.26
CA LEU A 11 -1.07 -17.43 3.52
C LEU A 11 -1.84 -18.26 2.49
N TYR A 12 -1.34 -18.34 1.24
CA TYR A 12 -2.01 -19.04 0.14
C TYR A 12 -2.50 -20.45 0.52
N LYS A 13 -1.67 -21.24 1.21
CA LYS A 13 -2.00 -22.61 1.67
C LYS A 13 -3.05 -22.67 2.80
N LYS A 14 -3.50 -21.52 3.30
CA LYS A 14 -4.45 -21.37 4.41
C LYS A 14 -5.68 -20.55 4.00
N VAL A 15 -5.87 -20.29 2.71
CA VAL A 15 -7.07 -19.61 2.22
C VAL A 15 -8.23 -20.60 2.27
N THR A 16 -9.15 -20.35 3.19
CA THR A 16 -10.46 -21.01 3.27
C THR A 16 -11.56 -19.95 3.20
N GLU A 17 -12.80 -20.39 2.99
CA GLU A 17 -13.97 -19.50 3.01
C GLU A 17 -14.05 -18.73 4.34
N GLU A 18 -13.87 -19.42 5.46
CA GLU A 18 -13.97 -18.85 6.81
C GLU A 18 -12.86 -17.84 7.07
N ALA A 19 -11.62 -18.18 6.68
CA ALA A 19 -10.47 -17.28 6.85
C ALA A 19 -10.65 -16.00 6.03
N LEU A 20 -11.15 -16.12 4.80
CA LEU A 20 -11.42 -14.98 3.92
C LEU A 20 -12.58 -14.12 4.45
N ALA A 21 -13.70 -14.73 4.83
CA ALA A 21 -14.85 -14.04 5.40
C ALA A 21 -14.48 -13.29 6.68
N SER A 22 -13.66 -13.90 7.54
CA SER A 22 -13.14 -13.27 8.75
C SER A 22 -12.27 -12.04 8.43
N ALA A 23 -11.34 -12.15 7.49
CA ALA A 23 -10.49 -11.04 7.07
C ALA A 23 -11.29 -9.86 6.50
N ILE A 24 -12.33 -10.13 5.70
CA ILE A 24 -13.24 -9.10 5.17
C ILE A 24 -13.99 -8.40 6.31
N LYS A 25 -14.52 -9.16 7.29
CA LYS A 25 -15.21 -8.57 8.45
C LYS A 25 -14.29 -7.66 9.26
N VAL A 26 -13.04 -8.07 9.49
CA VAL A 26 -12.03 -7.24 10.16
C VAL A 26 -11.80 -5.95 9.37
N MET A 27 -11.58 -6.05 8.06
CA MET A 27 -11.35 -4.89 7.19
C MET A 27 -12.52 -3.89 7.23
N LEU A 28 -13.76 -4.37 7.25
CA LEU A 28 -14.96 -3.51 7.30
C LEU A 28 -15.17 -2.85 8.67
N GLY A 29 -14.67 -3.45 9.75
CA GLY A 29 -14.86 -2.97 11.12
C GLY A 29 -13.71 -2.13 11.68
N ASP A 30 -12.54 -2.14 11.03
CA ASP A 30 -11.35 -1.44 11.53
C ASP A 30 -11.28 0.01 11.02
N GLU A 31 -11.74 0.95 11.84
CA GLU A 31 -11.73 2.37 11.50
C GLU A 31 -10.33 2.95 11.37
N ALA A 32 -9.37 2.46 12.15
CA ALA A 32 -7.99 2.92 12.10
C ALA A 32 -7.34 2.51 10.78
N MET A 33 -7.63 1.30 10.30
CA MET A 33 -7.22 0.83 8.98
C MET A 33 -7.79 1.71 7.86
N ARG A 34 -9.08 2.04 7.94
CA ARG A 34 -9.76 2.94 6.99
C ARG A 34 -9.10 4.32 6.93
N LEU A 35 -8.83 4.93 8.09
CA LEU A 35 -8.16 6.23 8.16
C LEU A 35 -6.75 6.20 7.55
N LYS A 36 -5.94 5.18 7.90
CA LYS A 36 -4.61 5.02 7.32
C LYS A 36 -4.64 4.81 5.81
N ALA A 37 -5.62 4.08 5.30
CA ALA A 37 -5.79 3.88 3.86
C ALA A 37 -6.15 5.20 3.16
N GLN A 38 -6.98 6.04 3.78
CA GLN A 38 -7.30 7.37 3.28
C GLN A 38 -6.06 8.27 3.24
N GLU A 39 -5.32 8.35 4.35
CA GLU A 39 -4.08 9.13 4.45
C GLU A 39 -3.02 8.68 3.43
N LEU A 40 -2.86 7.37 3.25
CA LEU A 40 -1.97 6.81 2.24
C LEU A 40 -2.42 7.20 0.83
N GLY A 41 -3.72 7.14 0.56
CA GLY A 41 -4.29 7.56 -0.72
C GLY A 41 -4.02 9.04 -1.02
N GLU A 42 -4.12 9.93 -0.04
CA GLU A 42 -3.76 11.34 -0.21
C GLU A 42 -2.27 11.52 -0.53
N LYS A 43 -1.39 10.78 0.15
CA LYS A 43 0.05 10.83 -0.14
C LYS A 43 0.37 10.38 -1.56
N ILE A 44 -0.22 9.27 -2.00
CA ILE A 44 -0.04 8.74 -3.36
C ILE A 44 -0.56 9.74 -4.41
N ARG A 45 -1.73 10.36 -4.18
CA ARG A 45 -2.27 11.37 -5.10
C ARG A 45 -1.40 12.62 -5.23
N ASN A 46 -0.77 13.02 -4.13
CA ASN A 46 0.10 14.20 -4.08
C ASN A 46 1.55 13.90 -4.51
N GLU A 47 1.85 12.66 -4.91
CA GLU A 47 3.18 12.27 -5.34
C GLU A 47 3.47 12.74 -6.77
N ASP A 48 4.58 13.46 -6.98
CA ASP A 48 5.12 13.71 -8.31
C ASP A 48 6.07 12.58 -8.73
N GLY A 49 5.48 11.40 -8.96
CA GLY A 49 6.25 10.18 -9.23
C GLY A 49 7.05 10.22 -10.53
N VAL A 50 6.58 10.97 -11.53
CA VAL A 50 7.27 11.09 -12.83
C VAL A 50 8.54 11.91 -12.68
N THR A 51 8.46 13.10 -12.06
CA THR A 51 9.64 13.94 -11.81
C THR A 51 10.65 13.18 -10.97
N ASN A 52 10.21 12.55 -9.87
CA ASN A 52 11.07 11.74 -9.01
C ASN A 52 11.77 10.60 -9.79
N ALA A 53 11.06 9.94 -10.69
CA ALA A 53 11.62 8.88 -11.52
C ALA A 53 12.67 9.41 -12.51
N VAL A 54 12.38 10.51 -13.21
CA VAL A 54 13.31 11.15 -14.14
C VAL A 54 14.59 11.60 -13.42
N GLU A 55 14.46 12.24 -12.26
CA GLU A 55 15.61 12.61 -11.43
C GLU A 55 16.44 11.40 -11.00
N ALA A 56 15.78 10.29 -10.65
CA ALA A 56 16.47 9.05 -10.32
C ALA A 56 17.23 8.46 -11.51
N PHE A 57 16.63 8.47 -12.70
CA PHE A 57 17.32 8.04 -13.91
C PHE A 57 18.55 8.91 -14.22
N HIS A 58 18.43 10.24 -14.18
CA HIS A 58 19.59 11.13 -14.40
C HIS A 58 20.71 10.87 -13.41
N ARG A 59 20.38 10.72 -12.12
CA ARG A 59 21.35 10.45 -11.04
C ARG A 59 22.08 9.12 -11.20
N HIS A 60 21.41 8.07 -11.70
CA HIS A 60 21.95 6.71 -11.69
C HIS A 60 22.43 6.21 -13.06
N LEU A 61 21.98 6.81 -14.16
CA LEU A 61 22.40 6.47 -15.52
C LEU A 61 23.37 7.49 -16.14
N GLY A 62 23.72 8.57 -15.42
CA GLY A 62 24.75 9.52 -15.86
C GLY A 62 24.36 10.32 -17.11
N LEU A 63 23.06 10.50 -17.37
CA LEU A 63 22.54 11.24 -18.52
C LEU A 63 22.69 12.77 -18.40
N ILE A 64 23.51 13.23 -17.45
CA ILE A 64 24.02 14.60 -17.34
C ILE A 64 25.53 14.53 -17.08
N GLY A 65 26.27 14.77 -18.16
CA GLY A 65 27.57 15.45 -18.18
C GLY A 65 27.40 16.75 -18.93
#